data_AF-A0A354MCD7-F1
#
_entry.id   AF-A0A354MCD7-F1
#
_cell.length_a   1.000
_cell.length_b   1.000
_cell.length_c   1.000
_cell.angle_alpha   90.00
_cell.angle_beta   90.00
_cell.angle_gamma   90.00
#
_symmetry.space_group_name_H-M   'P 1'
#
loop_
_entity.id
_entity.type
_entity.pdbx_description
1 polymer ?
#
loop_
_entity_poly.entity_id
_entity_poly.type
_entity_poly.pdbx_seq_one_letter_code
_entity_poly.pdbx_strand_id
1 'polypeptide(L)'
;MKKNKKIIIGIIIIAIIIVIGIVVAYKLIENRVTNREDFKFNVENISSTPVDTVNKGKNKDIIEWNEITEDGVNEELLFQNVDTKNLEKIATLLQSLSAEIAQKEQNDIDFYLSAGWYKYTLDSQQFREVINMGNDAIKPLYLIIYKSSNQGAYEYICAMALSKLVDFDNVTYSWSTSKQFLEKFNQKIISNRER
;
A
#
# COMPACT_ATOMS: atom_id res chain seq x y z
N MET A 1 -31.11 -31.41 1.09
CA MET A 1 -31.52 -30.05 0.62
C MET A 1 -31.21 -28.89 1.58
N LYS A 2 -31.29 -29.02 2.91
CA LYS A 2 -31.08 -27.87 3.84
C LYS A 2 -29.62 -27.40 4.00
N LYS A 3 -28.62 -28.29 3.90
CA LYS A 3 -27.18 -27.94 4.04
C LYS A 3 -26.67 -27.07 2.89
N ASN A 4 -26.95 -27.47 1.65
CA ASN A 4 -26.47 -26.76 0.46
C ASN A 4 -27.10 -25.35 0.36
N LYS A 5 -28.34 -25.18 0.83
CA LYS A 5 -29.02 -23.88 0.86
C LYS A 5 -28.34 -22.88 1.83
N LYS A 6 -27.83 -23.35 2.97
CA LYS A 6 -27.09 -22.50 3.93
C LYS A 6 -25.72 -22.07 3.39
N ILE A 7 -25.04 -22.96 2.68
CA ILE A 7 -23.75 -22.66 2.04
C ILE A 7 -23.94 -21.62 0.92
N ILE A 8 -24.95 -21.79 0.07
CA ILE A 8 -25.27 -20.84 -1.00
C ILE A 8 -25.67 -19.47 -0.44
N ILE A 9 -26.46 -19.42 0.64
CA ILE A 9 -26.82 -18.15 1.32
C ILE A 9 -25.58 -17.45 1.89
N GLY A 10 -24.65 -18.20 2.49
CA GLY A 10 -23.39 -17.63 2.99
C GLY A 10 -22.52 -17.01 1.90
N ILE A 11 -22.41 -17.67 0.74
CA ILE A 11 -21.65 -17.18 -0.42
C ILE A 11 -22.27 -15.88 -0.97
N ILE A 12 -23.60 -15.81 -1.06
CA ILE A 12 -24.30 -14.61 -1.56
C ILE A 12 -24.09 -13.42 -0.63
N ILE A 13 -24.11 -13.62 0.70
CA ILE A 13 -23.89 -12.54 1.68
C ILE A 13 -22.46 -11.99 1.59
N ILE A 14 -21.46 -12.87 1.44
CA ILE A 14 -20.05 -12.46 1.30
C ILE A 14 -19.83 -11.68 0.00
N ALA A 15 -20.41 -12.14 -1.12
CA ALA A 15 -20.32 -11.43 -2.40
C ALA A 15 -20.95 -10.03 -2.33
N ILE A 16 -22.08 -9.88 -1.62
CA ILE A 16 -22.73 -8.57 -1.42
C ILE A 16 -21.84 -7.63 -0.60
N ILE A 17 -21.14 -8.12 0.43
CA ILE A 17 -20.22 -7.29 1.24
C ILE A 17 -19.05 -6.78 0.39
N ILE A 18 -18.51 -7.62 -0.49
CA ILE A 18 -17.41 -7.23 -1.41
C ILE A 18 -17.88 -6.16 -2.39
N VAL A 19 -19.07 -6.32 -2.99
CA VAL A 19 -19.65 -5.33 -3.91
C VAL A 19 -19.96 -4.00 -3.21
N ILE A 20 -20.48 -4.04 -1.98
CA ILE A 20 -20.71 -2.82 -1.19
C ILE A 20 -19.38 -2.13 -0.87
N GLY A 21 -18.32 -2.87 -0.52
CA GLY A 21 -16.98 -2.33 -0.29
C GLY A 21 -16.41 -1.63 -1.52
N ILE A 22 -16.58 -2.21 -2.71
CA ILE A 22 -16.19 -1.60 -3.99
C ILE A 22 -16.95 -0.28 -4.21
N VAL A 23 -18.28 -0.28 -4.04
CA VAL A 23 -19.11 0.92 -4.25
C VAL A 23 -18.77 2.05 -3.25
N VAL A 24 -18.47 1.72 -2.00
CA VAL A 24 -18.06 2.70 -0.98
C VAL A 24 -16.68 3.28 -1.30
N ALA A 25 -15.73 2.46 -1.75
CA ALA A 25 -14.41 2.93 -2.15
C ALA A 25 -14.49 3.89 -3.36
N TYR A 26 -15.26 3.55 -4.39
CA TYR A 26 -15.48 4.43 -5.54
C TYR A 26 -16.15 5.76 -5.15
N LYS A 27 -17.20 5.73 -4.32
CA LYS A 27 -17.87 6.96 -3.86
C LYS A 27 -16.98 7.84 -2.98
N LEU A 28 -16.10 7.25 -2.16
CA LEU A 28 -15.17 8.01 -1.32
C LEU A 28 -14.13 8.75 -2.16
N ILE A 29 -13.65 8.12 -3.24
CA ILE A 29 -12.69 8.71 -4.18
C ILE A 29 -13.37 9.79 -5.03
N GLU A 30 -14.55 9.50 -5.59
CA GLU A 30 -15.29 10.43 -6.46
C GLU A 30 -15.75 11.71 -5.73
N ASN A 31 -16.24 11.61 -4.50
CA ASN A 31 -16.62 12.78 -3.69
C ASN A 31 -15.43 13.67 -3.27
N ARG A 32 -14.20 13.12 -3.21
CA ARG A 32 -12.99 13.91 -2.88
C ARG A 32 -12.37 14.57 -4.11
N VAL A 33 -12.64 14.04 -5.31
CA VAL A 33 -12.23 14.63 -6.59
C VAL A 33 -13.15 15.79 -6.99
N THR A 34 -14.45 15.70 -6.69
CA THR A 34 -15.43 16.75 -7.05
C THR A 34 -15.57 17.88 -6.04
N ASN A 35 -15.17 17.70 -4.76
CA ASN A 35 -15.23 18.75 -3.72
C ASN A 35 -13.89 19.47 -3.49
N ARG A 36 -12.98 19.49 -4.47
CA ARG A 36 -11.84 20.42 -4.42
C ARG A 36 -12.37 21.81 -4.73
N GLU A 37 -12.25 22.75 -3.79
CA GLU A 37 -12.33 24.16 -4.14
C GLU A 37 -11.27 24.44 -5.21
N ASP A 38 -11.67 25.07 -6.31
CA ASP A 38 -10.81 25.45 -7.41
C ASP A 38 -9.76 26.46 -6.91
N PHE A 39 -8.60 25.98 -6.49
CA PHE A 39 -7.43 26.83 -6.27
C PHE A 39 -6.96 27.38 -7.62
N LYS A 40 -7.44 28.57 -7.97
CA LYS A 40 -6.94 29.38 -9.08
C LYS A 40 -5.47 29.73 -8.83
N PHE A 41 -4.55 28.97 -9.41
CA PHE A 41 -3.17 29.43 -9.60
C PHE A 41 -3.14 30.46 -10.73
N ASN A 42 -2.79 31.70 -10.40
CA ASN A 42 -2.46 32.70 -11.40
C ASN A 42 -1.01 32.43 -11.85
N VAL A 43 -0.84 31.75 -12.99
CA VAL A 43 0.49 31.45 -13.53
C VAL A 43 1.02 32.71 -14.20
N GLU A 44 1.88 33.45 -13.50
CA GLU A 44 2.74 34.44 -14.15
C GLU A 44 3.77 33.71 -15.01
N ASN A 45 3.84 34.09 -16.29
CA ASN A 45 4.69 33.51 -17.32
C ASN A 45 6.17 33.73 -17.00
N ILE A 46 6.79 32.80 -16.28
CA ILE A 46 8.26 32.71 -16.20
C ILE A 46 8.78 31.85 -17.35
N SER A 47 9.51 32.53 -18.25
CA SER A 47 10.20 31.97 -19.41
C SER A 47 11.00 30.72 -19.06
N SER A 48 10.67 29.61 -19.72
CA SER A 48 11.36 28.32 -19.61
C SER A 48 12.82 28.45 -20.02
N THR A 49 13.73 28.34 -19.04
CA THR A 49 15.10 27.89 -19.33
C THR A 49 15.09 26.36 -19.29
N PRO A 50 15.79 25.67 -20.21
CA PRO A 50 15.83 24.21 -20.21
C PRO A 50 16.53 23.74 -18.93
N VAL A 51 15.81 23.03 -18.08
CA VAL A 51 16.42 22.33 -16.95
C VAL A 51 17.08 21.08 -17.53
N ASP A 52 18.41 21.05 -17.47
CA ASP A 52 19.20 19.88 -17.82
C ASP A 52 18.66 18.65 -17.09
N THR A 53 18.28 17.64 -17.86
CA THR A 53 17.87 16.36 -17.32
C THR A 53 19.10 15.68 -16.72
N VAL A 54 19.39 15.97 -15.45
CA VAL A 54 20.39 15.23 -14.70
C VAL A 54 19.92 13.78 -14.67
N ASN A 55 20.64 12.96 -15.40
CA ASN A 55 20.50 11.52 -15.45
C ASN A 55 20.78 11.00 -14.02
N LYS A 56 19.76 10.95 -13.17
CA LYS A 56 19.86 10.40 -11.80
C LYS A 56 20.11 8.90 -11.93
N GLY A 57 21.39 8.54 -12.00
CA GLY A 57 21.83 7.19 -11.69
C GLY A 57 21.19 6.75 -10.37
N LYS A 58 20.78 5.49 -10.32
CA LYS A 58 20.14 4.83 -9.17
C LYS A 58 21.08 4.76 -7.97
N ASN A 59 21.36 5.89 -7.34
CA ASN A 59 21.83 5.93 -5.98
C ASN A 59 20.61 5.72 -5.09
N LYS A 60 20.75 4.85 -4.08
CA LYS A 60 19.81 4.78 -2.96
C LYS A 60 19.90 6.12 -2.21
N ASP A 61 19.24 7.14 -2.72
CA ASP A 61 19.00 8.36 -1.96
C ASP A 61 18.27 7.92 -0.68
N ILE A 62 18.81 8.32 0.47
CA ILE A 62 18.22 8.02 1.77
C ILE A 62 16.82 8.65 1.80
N ILE A 63 15.78 7.84 2.01
CA ILE A 63 14.42 8.35 2.10
C ILE A 63 14.24 9.08 3.42
N GLU A 64 14.02 10.39 3.34
CA GLU A 64 13.65 11.23 4.46
C GLU A 64 12.16 11.08 4.80
N TRP A 65 11.87 11.06 6.09
CA TRP A 65 10.53 10.80 6.64
C TRP A 65 9.96 11.97 7.44
N ASN A 66 10.20 13.21 7.00
CA ASN A 66 9.83 14.44 7.73
C ASN A 66 8.34 14.48 8.15
N GLU A 67 7.48 13.71 7.49
CA GLU A 67 6.08 13.48 7.83
C GLU A 67 5.81 12.65 9.10
N ILE A 68 6.75 11.86 9.62
CA ILE A 68 6.58 11.06 10.85
C ILE A 68 7.25 11.80 12.00
N THR A 69 6.52 12.17 13.05
CA THR A 69 7.03 12.83 14.27
C THR A 69 6.53 12.11 15.53
N GLU A 70 6.98 12.55 16.70
CA GLU A 70 6.47 12.06 18.00
C GLU A 70 4.97 12.32 18.16
N ASP A 71 4.46 13.41 17.59
CA ASP A 71 3.04 13.79 17.61
C ASP A 71 2.19 12.98 16.62
N GLY A 72 2.81 12.13 15.80
CA GLY A 72 2.16 11.28 14.81
C GLY A 72 2.59 11.56 13.38
N VAL A 73 1.72 11.24 12.43
CA VAL A 73 1.99 11.42 10.99
C VAL A 73 1.33 12.71 10.51
N ASN A 74 2.12 13.62 9.95
CA ASN A 74 1.62 14.76 9.20
C ASN A 74 1.06 14.28 7.86
N GLU A 75 -0.25 14.04 7.82
CA GLU A 75 -0.92 13.52 6.62
C GLU A 75 -0.73 14.43 5.41
N GLU A 76 -0.82 15.75 5.57
CA GLU A 76 -0.69 16.71 4.46
C GLU A 76 0.69 16.60 3.80
N LEU A 77 1.75 16.58 4.62
CA LEU A 77 3.12 16.43 4.13
C LEU A 77 3.35 15.05 3.50
N LEU A 78 2.77 13.99 4.07
CA LEU A 78 2.84 12.66 3.47
C LEU A 78 2.18 12.64 2.08
N PHE A 79 0.97 13.21 1.94
CA PHE A 79 0.26 13.27 0.67
C PHE A 79 1.01 14.08 -0.39
N GLN A 80 1.62 15.21 -0.01
CA GLN A 80 2.42 16.03 -0.94
C GLN A 80 3.65 15.27 -1.48
N ASN A 81 4.18 14.32 -0.70
CA ASN A 81 5.37 13.54 -1.06
C ASN A 81 5.04 12.17 -1.69
N VAL A 82 3.77 11.89 -1.99
CA VAL A 82 3.34 10.67 -2.67
C VAL A 82 2.97 10.97 -4.11
N ASP A 83 3.69 10.36 -5.05
CA ASP A 83 3.30 10.36 -6.46
C ASP A 83 2.03 9.52 -6.65
N THR A 84 0.98 10.15 -7.17
CA THR A 84 -0.34 9.50 -7.30
C THR A 84 -0.36 8.41 -8.35
N LYS A 85 0.45 8.51 -9.42
CA LYS A 85 0.51 7.46 -10.46
C LYS A 85 1.19 6.21 -9.91
N ASN A 86 2.25 6.39 -9.13
CA ASN A 86 2.91 5.29 -8.45
C ASN A 86 1.98 4.65 -7.40
N LEU A 87 1.26 5.47 -6.63
CA LEU A 87 0.24 4.99 -5.69
C LEU A 87 -0.83 4.12 -6.37
N GLU A 88 -1.44 4.62 -7.45
CA GLU A 88 -2.46 3.90 -8.22
C GLU A 88 -1.92 2.59 -8.80
N LYS A 89 -0.71 2.64 -9.37
CA LYS A 89 -0.04 1.47 -9.93
C LYS A 89 0.22 0.40 -8.86
N ILE A 90 0.78 0.78 -7.72
CA ILE A 90 1.08 -0.13 -6.61
C ILE A 90 -0.20 -0.74 -6.06
N ALA A 91 -1.23 0.08 -5.83
CA ALA A 91 -2.52 -0.40 -5.35
C ALA A 91 -3.12 -1.43 -6.32
N THR A 92 -3.11 -1.14 -7.62
CA THR A 92 -3.64 -2.05 -8.64
C THR A 92 -2.89 -3.39 -8.66
N LEU A 93 -1.55 -3.36 -8.65
CA LEU A 93 -0.71 -4.56 -8.67
C LEU A 93 -0.97 -5.44 -7.44
N LEU A 94 -0.95 -4.86 -6.24
CA LEU A 94 -1.06 -5.63 -5.00
C LEU A 94 -2.50 -6.05 -4.68
N GLN A 95 -3.51 -5.30 -5.12
CA GLN A 95 -4.91 -5.73 -5.06
C GLN A 95 -5.16 -6.92 -5.99
N SER A 96 -4.61 -6.88 -7.22
CA SER A 96 -4.69 -8.00 -8.17
C SER A 96 -4.05 -9.25 -7.57
N LEU A 97 -2.86 -9.13 -7.00
CA LEU A 97 -2.17 -10.25 -6.33
C LEU A 97 -2.98 -10.80 -5.15
N SER A 98 -3.54 -9.92 -4.31
CA SER A 98 -4.38 -10.35 -3.18
C SER A 98 -5.62 -11.10 -3.65
N ALA A 99 -6.22 -10.70 -4.77
CA ALA A 99 -7.37 -11.39 -5.35
C ALA A 99 -6.99 -12.77 -5.92
N GLU A 100 -5.85 -12.87 -6.60
CA GLU A 100 -5.33 -14.14 -7.12
C GLU A 100 -5.02 -15.14 -5.99
N ILE A 101 -4.42 -14.67 -4.89
CA ILE A 101 -4.16 -15.49 -3.71
C ILE A 101 -5.48 -15.99 -3.12
N ALA A 102 -6.45 -15.11 -2.91
CA ALA A 102 -7.75 -15.48 -2.36
C ALA A 102 -8.49 -16.50 -3.25
N GLN A 103 -8.38 -16.36 -4.57
CA GLN A 103 -8.94 -17.33 -5.51
C GLN A 103 -8.21 -18.67 -5.42
N LYS A 104 -6.89 -18.67 -5.28
CA LYS A 104 -6.10 -19.89 -5.15
C LYS A 104 -6.41 -20.62 -3.83
N GLU A 105 -6.51 -19.91 -2.72
CA GLU A 105 -6.91 -20.48 -1.42
C GLU A 105 -8.27 -21.17 -1.47
N GLN A 106 -9.22 -20.65 -2.24
CA GLN A 106 -10.54 -21.27 -2.42
C GLN A 106 -10.48 -22.59 -3.20
N ASN A 107 -9.54 -22.72 -4.13
CA ASN A 107 -9.45 -23.84 -5.06
C ASN A 107 -8.44 -24.91 -4.61
N ASP A 108 -7.55 -24.58 -3.69
CA ASP A 108 -6.39 -25.38 -3.31
C ASP A 108 -6.25 -25.38 -1.77
N ILE A 109 -6.78 -26.42 -1.13
CA ILE A 109 -6.79 -26.53 0.34
C ILE A 109 -5.37 -26.68 0.91
N ASP A 110 -4.45 -27.32 0.20
CA ASP A 110 -3.07 -27.49 0.63
C ASP A 110 -2.33 -26.15 0.58
N PHE A 111 -2.62 -25.32 -0.42
CA PHE A 111 -2.13 -23.95 -0.48
C PHE A 111 -2.64 -23.10 0.69
N TYR A 112 -3.92 -23.20 1.04
CA TYR A 112 -4.53 -22.47 2.15
C TYR A 112 -4.00 -22.91 3.52
N LEU A 113 -3.86 -24.22 3.76
CA LEU A 113 -3.40 -24.77 5.04
C LEU A 113 -1.90 -24.64 5.26
N SER A 114 -1.13 -24.35 4.20
CA SER A 114 0.32 -24.14 4.27
C SER A 114 0.67 -22.66 4.22
N ALA A 115 1.97 -22.35 4.36
CA ALA A 115 2.51 -21.02 4.06
C ALA A 115 2.63 -20.74 2.55
N GLY A 116 1.83 -21.43 1.71
CA GLY A 116 1.90 -21.36 0.24
C GLY A 116 1.71 -19.93 -0.28
N TRP A 117 0.79 -19.16 0.32
CA TRP A 117 0.51 -17.77 -0.06
C TRP A 117 1.72 -16.86 0.11
N TYR A 118 2.56 -17.09 1.13
CA TYR A 118 3.71 -16.24 1.41
C TYR A 118 4.76 -16.40 0.31
N LYS A 119 5.10 -17.65 -0.03
CA LYS A 119 6.01 -17.94 -1.14
C LYS A 119 5.43 -17.46 -2.47
N TYR A 120 4.14 -17.70 -2.72
CA TYR A 120 3.46 -17.24 -3.93
C TYR A 120 3.51 -15.72 -4.09
N THR A 121 3.38 -14.97 -2.99
CA THR A 121 3.52 -13.51 -2.98
C THR A 121 4.90 -13.09 -3.45
N LEU A 122 5.96 -13.64 -2.85
CA LEU A 122 7.35 -13.32 -3.19
C LEU A 122 7.70 -13.70 -4.65
N ASP A 123 7.13 -14.79 -5.15
CA ASP A 123 7.35 -15.31 -6.50
C ASP A 123 6.42 -14.67 -7.56
N SER A 124 5.52 -13.76 -7.17
CA SER A 124 4.57 -13.12 -8.10
C SER A 124 5.22 -12.00 -8.92
N GLN A 125 4.71 -11.78 -10.15
CA GLN A 125 5.17 -10.69 -10.99
C GLN A 125 4.81 -9.32 -10.40
N GLN A 126 3.59 -9.21 -9.86
CA GLN A 126 3.04 -7.99 -9.28
C GLN A 126 3.90 -7.52 -8.11
N PHE A 127 4.26 -8.42 -7.19
CA PHE A 127 5.12 -8.10 -6.06
C PHE A 127 6.52 -7.68 -6.52
N ARG A 128 7.14 -8.43 -7.43
CA ARG A 128 8.45 -8.06 -7.98
C ARG A 128 8.43 -6.70 -8.67
N GLU A 129 7.36 -6.36 -9.38
CA GLU A 129 7.23 -5.07 -10.04
C GLU A 129 7.21 -3.92 -9.03
N VAL A 130 6.48 -4.07 -7.93
CA VAL A 130 6.51 -3.10 -6.81
C VAL A 130 7.90 -3.00 -6.19
N ILE A 131 8.60 -4.12 -5.98
CA ILE A 131 9.98 -4.09 -5.47
C ILE A 131 10.93 -3.38 -6.44
N ASN A 132 10.75 -3.58 -7.75
CA ASN A 132 11.59 -2.97 -8.79
C ASN A 132 11.38 -1.45 -8.92
N MET A 133 10.26 -0.92 -8.42
CA MET A 133 10.05 0.54 -8.30
C MET A 133 10.99 1.17 -7.27
N GLY A 134 11.51 0.41 -6.30
CA GLY A 134 12.48 0.90 -5.33
C GLY A 134 11.91 2.04 -4.48
N ASN A 135 12.66 3.14 -4.41
CA ASN A 135 12.33 4.32 -3.61
C ASN A 135 10.94 4.90 -3.93
N ASP A 136 10.52 4.83 -5.20
CA ASP A 136 9.24 5.36 -5.67
C ASP A 136 8.04 4.63 -5.07
N ALA A 137 8.23 3.42 -4.52
CA ALA A 137 7.16 2.66 -3.88
C ALA A 137 7.06 2.88 -2.36
N ILE A 138 8.08 3.43 -1.73
CA ILE A 138 8.18 3.45 -0.26
C ILE A 138 7.07 4.29 0.40
N LYS A 139 6.94 5.57 0.05
CA LYS A 139 5.89 6.44 0.62
C LYS A 139 4.48 6.03 0.18
N PRO A 140 4.23 5.64 -1.08
CA PRO A 140 2.91 5.11 -1.46
C PRO A 140 2.49 3.86 -0.66
N LEU A 141 3.39 2.89 -0.47
CA LEU A 141 3.09 1.70 0.35
C LEU A 141 2.78 2.07 1.79
N TYR A 142 3.55 3.00 2.38
CA TYR A 142 3.27 3.51 3.72
C TYR A 142 1.88 4.14 3.80
N LEU A 143 1.55 5.02 2.85
CA LEU A 143 0.26 5.68 2.80
C LEU A 143 -0.92 4.69 2.70
N ILE A 144 -0.80 3.66 1.85
CA ILE A 144 -1.82 2.61 1.71
C ILE A 144 -2.09 1.94 3.05
N ILE A 145 -1.04 1.52 3.77
CA ILE A 145 -1.20 0.83 5.05
C ILE A 145 -1.74 1.80 6.10
N TYR A 146 -1.22 3.03 6.14
CA TYR A 146 -1.56 4.03 7.14
C TYR A 146 -3.03 4.48 7.05
N LYS A 147 -3.57 4.64 5.84
CA LYS A 147 -4.97 5.05 5.64
C LYS A 147 -5.96 3.88 5.69
N SER A 148 -5.51 2.64 5.60
CA SER A 148 -6.42 1.50 5.62
C SER A 148 -7.00 1.28 7.02
N SER A 149 -8.33 1.14 7.09
CA SER A 149 -9.00 0.68 8.31
C SER A 149 -8.95 -0.85 8.47
N ASN A 150 -8.41 -1.57 7.49
CA ASN A 150 -8.35 -3.03 7.46
C ASN A 150 -6.95 -3.52 7.86
N GLN A 151 -6.85 -4.80 8.17
CA GLN A 151 -5.58 -5.50 8.47
C GLN A 151 -5.57 -6.87 7.78
N GLY A 152 -6.05 -6.92 6.54
CA GLY A 152 -6.21 -8.15 5.77
C GLY A 152 -4.95 -8.53 4.99
N ALA A 153 -5.10 -9.52 4.11
CA ALA A 153 -4.01 -10.00 3.25
C ALA A 153 -3.41 -8.88 2.39
N TYR A 154 -4.24 -7.99 1.85
CA TYR A 154 -3.77 -6.85 1.04
C TYR A 154 -2.84 -5.92 1.83
N GLU A 155 -3.25 -5.45 3.01
CA GLU A 155 -2.39 -4.58 3.84
C GLU A 155 -1.13 -5.31 4.30
N TYR A 156 -1.23 -6.61 4.59
CA TYR A 156 -0.07 -7.42 4.96
C TYR A 156 0.94 -7.51 3.80
N ILE A 157 0.48 -7.75 2.57
CA ILE A 157 1.34 -7.78 1.37
C ILE A 157 1.99 -6.40 1.13
N CYS A 158 1.26 -5.30 1.34
CA CYS A 158 1.84 -3.96 1.29
C CYS A 158 2.95 -3.78 2.34
N ALA A 159 2.72 -4.24 3.58
CA ALA A 159 3.72 -4.20 4.65
C ALA A 159 4.94 -5.07 4.32
N MET A 160 4.76 -6.25 3.72
CA MET A 160 5.85 -7.11 3.25
C MET A 160 6.72 -6.37 2.21
N ALA A 161 6.09 -5.70 1.23
CA ALA A 161 6.81 -4.95 0.21
C ALA A 161 7.61 -3.80 0.83
N LEU A 162 6.99 -3.04 1.73
CA LEU A 162 7.64 -1.92 2.41
C LEU A 162 8.79 -2.39 3.31
N SER A 163 8.58 -3.45 4.10
CA SER A 163 9.62 -4.07 4.94
C SER A 163 10.85 -4.45 4.13
N LYS A 164 10.63 -5.05 2.95
CA LYS A 164 11.70 -5.45 2.03
C LYS A 164 12.44 -4.27 1.43
N LEU A 165 11.73 -3.21 1.05
CA LEU A 165 12.33 -2.02 0.41
C LEU A 165 13.18 -1.21 1.38
N VAL A 166 12.78 -1.13 2.65
CA VAL A 166 13.46 -0.34 3.70
C VAL A 166 14.38 -1.17 4.58
N ASP A 167 14.62 -2.44 4.21
CA ASP A 167 15.45 -3.39 4.94
C ASP A 167 15.10 -3.44 6.43
N PHE A 168 13.81 -3.66 6.71
CA PHE A 168 13.25 -3.67 8.06
C PHE A 168 13.30 -5.05 8.72
N ASP A 169 13.63 -6.11 7.95
CA ASP A 169 13.71 -7.49 8.42
C ASP A 169 15.04 -7.76 9.16
N ASN A 170 15.21 -7.13 10.32
CA ASN A 170 16.19 -7.54 11.33
C ASN A 170 15.44 -8.25 12.47
N VAL A 171 16.08 -9.27 13.07
CA VAL A 171 15.53 -10.20 14.08
C VAL A 171 14.86 -9.51 15.29
N THR A 172 15.14 -8.24 15.54
CA THR A 172 14.59 -7.41 16.63
C THR A 172 13.22 -6.79 16.28
N TYR A 173 12.82 -6.78 15.01
CA TYR A 173 11.61 -6.11 14.51
C TYR A 173 10.57 -7.07 13.92
N SER A 174 10.43 -8.29 14.46
CA SER A 174 9.35 -9.19 14.04
C SER A 174 7.98 -8.51 14.16
N TRP A 175 7.17 -8.60 13.11
CA TRP A 175 5.83 -8.06 13.05
C TRP A 175 4.87 -9.12 12.48
N SER A 176 3.65 -9.16 13.02
CA SER A 176 2.63 -10.16 12.67
C SER A 176 1.43 -9.54 11.96
N THR A 177 1.29 -8.22 12.00
CA THR A 177 0.22 -7.49 11.29
C THR A 177 0.79 -6.23 10.65
N SER A 178 0.10 -5.74 9.62
CA SER A 178 0.45 -4.49 8.94
C SER A 178 0.43 -3.28 9.88
N LYS A 179 -0.48 -3.26 10.86
CA LYS A 179 -0.54 -2.23 11.90
C LYS A 179 0.68 -2.29 12.83
N GLN A 180 1.03 -3.47 13.32
CA GLN A 180 2.20 -3.64 14.18
C GLN A 180 3.49 -3.27 13.44
N PHE A 181 3.56 -3.61 12.15
CA PHE A 181 4.66 -3.16 11.28
C PHE A 181 4.75 -1.63 11.26
N LEU A 182 3.65 -0.91 10.98
CA LEU A 182 3.66 0.56 10.95
C LEU A 182 4.06 1.18 12.30
N GLU A 183 3.56 0.65 13.41
CA GLU A 183 3.92 1.13 14.75
C GLU A 183 5.43 1.02 14.99
N LYS A 184 6.01 -0.15 14.71
CA LYS A 184 7.46 -0.37 14.85
C LYS A 184 8.28 0.44 13.85
N PHE A 185 7.77 0.60 12.62
CA PHE A 185 8.42 1.40 11.60
C PHE A 185 8.51 2.87 12.02
N ASN A 186 7.40 3.46 12.46
CA ASN A 186 7.35 4.83 12.95
C ASN A 186 8.32 5.04 14.13
N GLN A 187 8.33 4.11 15.09
CA GLN A 187 9.27 4.15 16.21
C GLN A 187 10.73 4.14 15.75
N LYS A 188 11.10 3.25 14.81
CA LYS A 188 12.47 3.21 14.26
C LYS A 188 12.85 4.53 13.59
N ILE A 189 11.93 5.12 12.82
CA ILE A 189 12.15 6.40 12.15
C ILE A 189 12.40 7.52 13.16
N ILE A 190 11.61 7.60 14.23
CA ILE A 190 11.76 8.61 15.29
C ILE A 190 13.09 8.40 16.03
N SER A 191 13.35 7.19 16.53
CA SER A 191 14.58 6.87 17.28
C SER A 191 15.87 7.06 16.47
N ASN A 192 15.81 6.96 15.14
CA ASN A 192 16.96 7.22 14.29
C ASN A 192 17.28 8.70 14.11
N ARG A 193 16.35 9.62 14.43
CA ARG A 193 16.60 11.08 14.39
C ARG A 193 17.17 11.64 15.68
N GLU A 194 16.92 10.95 16.80
CA GLU A 194 17.40 11.34 18.12
C GLU A 194 18.86 10.93 18.39
N ARG A 195 19.48 10.17 17.48
CA ARG A 195 20.88 9.71 17.57
C ARG A 195 21.82 10.58 16.76
#